data_AF-A0A924SSB3-F1
#
_entry.id   AF-A0A924SSB3-F1
#
_cell.length_a   1.000
_cell.length_b   1.000
_cell.length_c   1.000
_cell.angle_alpha   90.00
_cell.angle_beta   90.00
_cell.angle_gamma   90.00
#
_symmetry.space_group_name_H-M   'P 1'
#
loop_
_entity.id
_entity.type
_entity.pdbx_description
1 polymer ?
#
loop_
_entity_poly.entity_id
_entity_poly.type
_entity_poly.pdbx_seq_one_letter_code
_entity_poly.pdbx_strand_id
1 'polypeptide(L)'
;MGKHEQQDESAQRPAAPSATVPLTPKGAARRRIAGLGVSGVVMTVASNHAMAGLVCKSPSGALSGNLNSQRPDVVCNGVSPGFWKNHPEEWPAEVRKNDRFSKFFPCHGVLSGVSCMDILSHQDADQNNVGMHIMATYLNVCSGRITFLTRQAVLDMWTKYNTYGTYTPTSGAIPWSGQDLVVYLTSTMS
;
A
#
# COMPACT_ATOMS: atom_id res chain seq x y z
N MET A 1 67.74 -44.23 -13.14
CA MET A 1 67.91 -43.63 -11.79
C MET A 1 67.30 -42.24 -11.80
N GLY A 2 66.60 -41.85 -10.73
CA GLY A 2 65.91 -40.55 -10.61
C GLY A 2 64.52 -40.71 -9.98
N LYS A 3 64.46 -40.69 -8.65
CA LYS A 3 63.25 -40.78 -7.80
C LYS A 3 62.91 -39.40 -7.22
N HIS A 4 61.84 -39.36 -6.41
CA HIS A 4 61.45 -38.30 -5.44
C HIS A 4 60.69 -37.10 -6.02
N GLU A 5 59.76 -36.45 -5.32
CA GLU A 5 58.74 -36.86 -4.31
C GLU A 5 57.78 -35.66 -4.07
N GLN A 6 56.71 -35.88 -3.29
CA GLN A 6 56.03 -34.99 -2.28
C GLN A 6 56.63 -33.58 -1.99
N GLN A 7 56.02 -32.54 -1.38
CA GLN A 7 54.74 -32.13 -0.75
C GLN A 7 54.90 -30.60 -0.38
N ASP A 8 53.94 -29.75 0.05
CA ASP A 8 52.49 -29.82 0.33
C ASP A 8 51.80 -28.42 0.32
N GLU A 9 50.52 -28.37 0.72
CA GLU A 9 49.75 -27.29 1.37
C GLU A 9 50.43 -25.95 1.77
N SER A 10 49.81 -24.82 1.41
CA SER A 10 49.42 -23.75 2.38
C SER A 10 48.50 -22.68 1.76
N ALA A 11 47.62 -22.13 2.59
CA ALA A 11 46.53 -21.23 2.21
C ALA A 11 46.98 -19.77 2.01
N GLN A 12 46.23 -19.00 1.19
CA GLN A 12 45.52 -17.81 1.68
C GLN A 12 44.48 -17.27 0.68
N ARG A 13 43.32 -16.83 1.17
CA ARG A 13 42.34 -16.00 0.44
C ARG A 13 42.02 -14.78 1.31
N PRO A 14 42.29 -13.55 0.82
CA PRO A 14 41.20 -12.64 0.41
C PRO A 14 41.62 -11.81 -0.84
N ALA A 15 40.85 -10.92 -1.46
CA ALA A 15 39.54 -10.31 -1.17
C ALA A 15 38.74 -10.09 -2.48
N ALA A 16 37.62 -9.37 -2.42
CA ALA A 16 36.77 -9.04 -3.57
C ALA A 16 37.36 -7.94 -4.49
N PRO A 17 36.93 -7.86 -5.76
CA PRO A 17 37.05 -6.65 -6.57
C PRO A 17 35.72 -5.88 -6.64
N SER A 18 35.66 -4.71 -5.99
CA SER A 18 34.72 -3.66 -6.36
C SER A 18 35.35 -2.81 -7.47
N ALA A 19 34.80 -2.84 -8.69
CA ALA A 19 35.14 -1.88 -9.73
C ALA A 19 34.02 -1.77 -10.77
N THR A 20 33.24 -0.69 -10.68
CA THR A 20 32.27 -0.28 -11.70
C THR A 20 33.00 0.21 -12.94
N VAL A 21 32.60 -0.23 -14.14
CA VAL A 21 33.02 0.38 -15.42
C VAL A 21 31.78 0.67 -16.27
N PRO A 22 31.67 1.84 -16.95
CA PRO A 22 30.38 2.31 -17.48
C PRO A 22 29.99 1.70 -18.83
N LEU A 23 28.68 1.68 -19.09
CA LEU A 23 28.11 1.51 -20.43
C LEU A 23 28.38 2.76 -21.30
N THR A 24 28.46 2.64 -22.63
CA THR A 24 27.47 3.12 -23.66
C THR A 24 28.08 2.85 -25.10
N PRO A 25 27.50 3.20 -26.28
CA PRO A 25 27.16 2.16 -27.26
C PRO A 25 27.70 2.36 -28.69
N LYS A 26 27.74 1.30 -29.52
CA LYS A 26 27.72 1.39 -31.00
C LYS A 26 27.50 0.04 -31.69
N GLY A 27 26.75 0.05 -32.80
CA GLY A 27 26.72 -1.04 -33.79
C GLY A 27 25.54 -2.01 -33.66
N ALA A 28 24.70 -2.09 -34.70
CA ALA A 28 23.49 -2.91 -34.70
C ALA A 28 23.74 -4.36 -35.16
N ALA A 29 23.09 -5.32 -34.48
CA ALA A 29 22.92 -6.69 -34.96
C ALA A 29 21.50 -7.19 -34.64
N ARG A 30 20.64 -7.29 -35.66
CA ARG A 30 19.25 -7.78 -35.51
C ARG A 30 19.25 -9.31 -35.34
N ARG A 31 19.27 -9.80 -34.11
CA ARG A 31 19.10 -11.24 -33.83
C ARG A 31 17.66 -11.67 -34.09
N ARG A 32 17.42 -12.32 -35.23
CA ARG A 32 16.22 -13.13 -35.48
C ARG A 32 16.36 -14.41 -34.67
N ILE A 33 15.52 -14.62 -33.67
CA ILE A 33 15.45 -15.88 -32.92
C ILE A 33 14.27 -16.68 -33.47
N ALA A 34 14.56 -17.61 -34.38
CA ALA A 34 13.64 -18.68 -34.72
C ALA A 34 13.95 -19.86 -33.78
N GLY A 35 12.98 -20.25 -32.97
CA GLY A 35 13.14 -21.32 -31.98
C GLY A 35 11.80 -21.64 -31.33
N LEU A 36 11.16 -22.71 -31.79
CA LEU A 36 9.98 -23.27 -31.16
C LEU A 36 10.36 -23.80 -29.77
N GLY A 37 9.69 -23.30 -28.73
CA GLY A 37 9.86 -23.73 -27.36
C GLY A 37 8.57 -23.47 -26.58
N VAL A 38 8.11 -24.46 -25.82
CA VAL A 38 6.81 -24.44 -25.14
C VAL A 38 6.72 -23.23 -24.20
N SER A 39 5.72 -22.38 -24.42
CA SER A 39 5.49 -21.18 -23.61
C SER A 39 4.90 -21.55 -22.24
N GLY A 40 5.77 -21.98 -21.33
CA GLY A 40 5.48 -21.90 -19.91
C GLY A 40 5.48 -20.42 -19.52
N VAL A 41 4.29 -19.82 -19.34
CA VAL A 41 4.18 -18.48 -18.79
C VAL A 41 4.60 -18.55 -17.32
N VAL A 42 5.87 -18.27 -17.06
CA VAL A 42 6.34 -18.00 -15.70
C VAL A 42 5.73 -16.67 -15.30
N MET A 43 4.58 -16.73 -14.63
CA MET A 43 4.02 -15.60 -13.90
C MET A 43 4.91 -15.33 -12.70
N THR A 44 6.04 -14.66 -12.93
CA THR A 44 6.80 -14.02 -11.88
C THR A 44 5.96 -12.87 -11.36
N VAL A 45 5.04 -13.16 -10.44
CA VAL A 45 4.44 -12.16 -9.57
C VAL A 45 5.59 -11.66 -8.70
N ALA A 46 6.30 -10.66 -9.23
CA ALA A 46 7.18 -9.83 -8.45
C ALA A 46 6.29 -9.06 -7.48
N SER A 47 6.06 -9.67 -6.31
CA SER A 47 5.42 -9.03 -5.18
C SER A 47 6.33 -7.91 -4.70
N ASN A 48 6.25 -6.78 -5.39
CA ASN A 48 6.83 -5.51 -4.98
C ASN A 48 6.04 -5.00 -3.76
N HIS A 49 6.18 -5.69 -2.62
CA HIS A 49 6.10 -5.08 -1.30
C HIS A 49 7.34 -4.18 -1.11
N ALA A 50 7.53 -3.27 -2.05
CA ALA A 50 8.70 -2.43 -2.19
C ALA A 50 8.43 -1.11 -1.48
N MET A 51 9.01 -0.99 -0.29
CA MET A 51 9.56 0.26 0.26
C MET A 51 8.62 1.48 0.26
N ALA A 52 7.87 1.64 1.36
CA ALA A 52 7.62 2.92 2.03
C ALA A 52 7.43 4.18 1.15
N GLY A 53 6.61 4.06 0.10
CA GLY A 53 6.13 5.19 -0.71
C GLY A 53 4.62 5.33 -0.52
N LEU A 54 4.16 6.56 -0.30
CA LEU A 54 2.75 6.87 -0.08
C LEU A 54 1.90 6.39 -1.27
N VAL A 55 0.88 5.56 -1.02
CA VAL A 55 0.06 4.95 -2.07
C VAL A 55 -1.04 5.92 -2.51
N CYS A 56 -0.72 6.70 -3.54
CA CYS A 56 -1.60 7.71 -4.13
C CYS A 56 -2.66 7.16 -5.09
N LYS A 57 -3.25 6.00 -4.78
CA LYS A 57 -4.10 5.23 -5.70
C LYS A 57 -5.36 4.73 -5.03
N SER A 58 -6.48 4.74 -5.75
CA SER A 58 -7.72 4.07 -5.32
C SER A 58 -7.48 2.57 -5.08
N PRO A 59 -8.34 1.87 -4.33
CA PRO A 59 -8.20 0.43 -4.07
C PRO A 59 -8.04 -0.41 -5.35
N SER A 60 -8.80 -0.07 -6.40
CA SER A 60 -8.69 -0.69 -7.72
C SER A 60 -7.33 -0.42 -8.40
N GLY A 61 -6.81 0.81 -8.26
CA GLY A 61 -5.49 1.21 -8.78
C GLY A 61 -4.31 0.63 -8.00
N ALA A 62 -4.51 0.25 -6.74
CA ALA A 62 -3.52 -0.49 -5.95
C ALA A 62 -3.40 -1.95 -6.42
N LEU A 63 -4.51 -2.58 -6.82
CA LEU A 63 -4.50 -3.91 -7.45
C LEU A 63 -3.95 -3.89 -8.89
N SER A 64 -4.31 -2.89 -9.70
CA SER A 64 -3.98 -2.83 -11.13
C SER A 64 -2.57 -2.30 -11.41
N GLY A 65 -1.55 -3.00 -10.92
CA GLY A 65 -0.15 -2.62 -10.98
C GLY A 65 0.28 -1.93 -12.29
N ASN A 66 0.64 -0.65 -12.17
CA ASN A 66 1.31 0.17 -13.19
C ASN A 66 0.51 0.74 -14.39
N LEU A 67 -0.83 0.91 -14.30
CA LEU A 67 -1.55 1.76 -15.26
C LEU A 67 -1.49 3.25 -14.88
N ASN A 68 -0.61 4.01 -15.54
CA ASN A 68 -0.45 5.46 -15.34
C ASN A 68 -1.57 6.27 -16.01
N SER A 69 -2.79 6.20 -15.45
CA SER A 69 -3.86 7.14 -15.81
C SER A 69 -3.57 8.50 -15.17
N GLN A 70 -2.90 9.38 -15.91
CA GLN A 70 -2.59 10.75 -15.49
C GLN A 70 -3.87 11.57 -15.29
N ARG A 71 -4.46 11.53 -14.09
CA ARG A 71 -5.31 12.62 -13.61
C ARG A 71 -4.38 13.79 -13.26
N PRO A 72 -4.62 15.00 -13.79
CA PRO A 72 -3.65 16.09 -13.71
C PRO A 72 -3.49 16.74 -12.32
N ASP A 73 -4.18 16.26 -11.29
CA ASP A 73 -4.09 16.79 -9.92
C ASP A 73 -4.36 15.71 -8.86
N VAL A 74 -3.42 14.77 -8.72
CA VAL A 74 -3.43 13.78 -7.62
C VAL A 74 -2.60 14.32 -6.45
N VAL A 75 -3.29 14.95 -5.50
CA VAL A 75 -2.70 15.31 -4.21
C VAL A 75 -2.57 14.05 -3.36
N CYS A 76 -1.42 13.91 -2.71
CA CYS A 76 -1.06 12.75 -1.93
C CYS A 76 -0.18 13.17 -0.74
N ASN A 77 -0.85 13.71 0.29
CA ASN A 77 -0.26 14.18 1.54
C ASN A 77 -1.12 13.72 2.73
N GLY A 78 -1.62 12.48 2.65
CA GLY A 78 -2.47 11.87 3.68
C GLY A 78 -1.71 11.68 4.98
N VAL A 79 -2.34 12.03 6.10
CA VAL A 79 -1.74 11.95 7.44
C VAL A 79 -2.45 10.91 8.30
N SER A 80 -1.69 10.28 9.20
CA SER A 80 -2.13 9.18 10.05
C SER A 80 -3.27 9.53 11.03
N PRO A 81 -3.99 8.54 11.59
CA PRO A 81 -4.99 8.77 12.65
C PRO A 81 -4.43 9.50 13.87
N GLY A 82 -3.16 9.20 14.23
CA GLY A 82 -2.47 9.85 15.34
C GLY A 82 -2.22 11.35 15.10
N PHE A 83 -1.94 11.76 13.86
CA PHE A 83 -1.87 13.17 13.49
C PHE A 83 -3.21 13.86 13.75
N TRP A 84 -4.31 13.32 13.21
CA TRP A 84 -5.64 13.92 13.38
C TRP A 84 -6.09 14.01 14.85
N LYS A 85 -5.71 13.03 15.67
CA LYS A 85 -5.97 13.06 17.11
C LYS A 85 -5.18 14.15 17.85
N ASN A 86 -3.96 14.45 17.40
CA ASN A 86 -3.09 15.44 18.04
C ASN A 86 -3.25 16.86 17.47
N HIS A 87 -3.84 17.00 16.28
CA HIS A 87 -4.09 18.28 15.59
C HIS A 87 -5.58 18.56 15.40
N PRO A 88 -6.37 18.70 16.48
CA PRO A 88 -7.80 19.01 16.40
C PRO A 88 -8.08 20.32 15.67
N GLU A 89 -7.18 21.30 15.68
CA GLU A 89 -7.28 22.59 14.99
C GLU A 89 -7.32 22.47 13.45
N GLU A 90 -6.71 21.42 12.87
CA GLU A 90 -6.67 21.22 11.42
C GLU A 90 -7.92 20.53 10.84
N TRP A 91 -8.87 20.14 11.68
CA TRP A 91 -10.04 19.37 11.24
C TRP A 91 -10.92 20.15 10.24
N PRO A 92 -11.36 19.52 9.14
CA PRO A 92 -12.33 20.12 8.23
C PRO A 92 -13.60 20.55 8.95
N ALA A 93 -14.06 21.79 8.72
CA ALA A 93 -15.22 22.37 9.40
C ALA A 93 -16.54 21.59 9.22
N GLU A 94 -16.59 20.74 8.18
CA GLU A 94 -17.70 19.83 7.90
C GLU A 94 -17.85 18.69 8.93
N VAL A 95 -16.76 18.34 9.64
CA VAL A 95 -16.67 17.17 10.52
C VAL A 95 -16.41 17.62 11.96
N ARG A 96 -17.38 17.42 12.85
CA ARG A 96 -17.20 17.79 14.27
C ARG A 96 -16.61 16.61 15.04
N LYS A 97 -15.60 16.88 15.87
CA LYS A 97 -14.93 15.90 16.76
C LYS A 97 -15.92 15.11 17.63
N ASN A 98 -16.94 15.81 18.14
CA ASN A 98 -17.97 15.26 19.02
C ASN A 98 -19.20 14.71 18.26
N ASP A 99 -19.22 14.76 16.91
CA ASP A 99 -20.20 13.98 16.16
C ASP A 99 -19.95 12.48 16.42
N ARG A 100 -21.01 11.67 16.41
CA ARG A 100 -20.85 10.22 16.46
C ARG A 100 -20.29 9.69 15.16
N PHE A 101 -19.43 8.68 15.23
CA PHE A 101 -18.92 7.97 14.06
C PHE A 101 -20.06 7.44 13.16
N SER A 102 -21.13 6.93 13.77
CA SER A 102 -22.37 6.49 13.09
C SER A 102 -23.09 7.54 12.25
N LYS A 103 -22.81 8.84 12.45
CA LYS A 103 -23.37 9.93 11.63
C LYS A 103 -22.85 9.90 10.19
N PHE A 104 -21.59 9.51 10.01
CA PHE A 104 -20.94 9.43 8.70
C PHE A 104 -20.83 7.98 8.22
N PHE A 105 -20.56 7.06 9.15
CA PHE A 105 -20.26 5.66 8.87
C PHE A 105 -21.32 4.75 9.52
N PRO A 106 -22.37 4.34 8.78
CA PRO A 106 -23.42 3.49 9.32
C PRO A 106 -22.85 2.23 9.95
N CYS A 107 -23.11 2.05 11.24
CA CYS A 107 -22.61 0.94 12.04
C CYS A 107 -23.56 0.70 13.23
N HIS A 108 -23.48 -0.51 13.79
CA HIS A 108 -24.27 -0.94 14.94
C HIS A 108 -23.34 -1.35 16.10
N GLY A 109 -23.90 -1.53 17.29
CA GLY A 109 -23.11 -1.89 18.48
C GLY A 109 -22.23 -0.76 18.99
N VAL A 110 -21.11 -1.10 19.64
CA VAL A 110 -20.26 -0.17 20.42
C VAL A 110 -19.79 1.03 19.59
N LEU A 111 -19.26 0.79 18.39
CA LEU A 111 -18.71 1.84 17.50
C LEU A 111 -19.75 2.92 17.14
N SER A 112 -21.05 2.61 17.18
CA SER A 112 -22.11 3.57 16.85
C SER A 112 -22.25 4.71 17.88
N GLY A 113 -21.79 4.50 19.11
CA GLY A 113 -21.78 5.50 20.18
C GLY A 113 -20.49 6.31 20.29
N VAL A 114 -19.39 5.84 19.67
CA VAL A 114 -18.05 6.44 19.73
C VAL A 114 -18.04 7.77 18.96
N SER A 115 -17.34 8.78 19.47
CA SER A 115 -17.18 10.06 18.77
C SER A 115 -16.17 9.95 17.61
N CYS A 116 -16.26 10.87 16.66
CA CYS A 116 -15.29 11.01 15.57
C CYS A 116 -13.85 11.24 16.09
N MET A 117 -13.67 11.80 17.29
CA MET A 117 -12.36 11.96 17.93
C MET A 117 -11.88 10.65 18.58
N ASP A 118 -12.76 9.97 19.31
CA ASP A 118 -12.39 8.78 20.09
C ASP A 118 -12.06 7.59 19.19
N ILE A 119 -12.76 7.46 18.05
CA ILE A 119 -12.52 6.41 17.03
C ILE A 119 -11.12 6.49 16.40
N LEU A 120 -10.40 7.61 16.54
CA LEU A 120 -8.99 7.75 16.15
C LEU A 120 -8.02 7.06 17.14
N SER A 121 -8.56 6.33 18.12
CA SER A 121 -7.84 5.48 19.08
C SER A 121 -8.31 4.03 18.93
N HIS A 122 -7.48 3.08 19.38
CA HIS A 122 -7.86 1.66 19.41
C HIS A 122 -9.22 1.44 20.09
N GLN A 123 -10.07 0.63 19.47
CA GLN A 123 -11.34 0.18 20.02
C GLN A 123 -11.33 -1.34 20.12
N ASP A 124 -11.63 -1.91 21.29
CA ASP A 124 -11.69 -3.36 21.48
C ASP A 124 -12.75 -4.02 20.56
N ALA A 125 -13.77 -3.27 20.17
CA ALA A 125 -14.83 -3.69 19.23
C ALA A 125 -14.41 -3.63 17.74
N ASP A 126 -13.21 -3.14 17.42
CA ASP A 126 -12.65 -3.05 16.07
C ASP A 126 -11.25 -3.67 16.04
N GLN A 127 -11.22 -5.01 15.97
CA GLN A 127 -10.01 -5.82 16.12
C GLN A 127 -8.83 -5.41 15.21
N ASN A 128 -9.12 -4.86 14.02
CA ASN A 128 -8.09 -4.41 13.07
C ASN A 128 -7.89 -2.89 13.06
N ASN A 129 -8.71 -2.12 13.80
CA ASN A 129 -8.77 -0.65 13.76
C ASN A 129 -9.22 -0.09 12.39
N VAL A 130 -10.11 -0.78 11.69
CA VAL A 130 -10.61 -0.34 10.37
C VAL A 130 -11.29 1.03 10.47
N GLY A 131 -12.12 1.26 11.49
CA GLY A 131 -12.81 2.53 11.73
C GLY A 131 -11.85 3.69 11.99
N MET A 132 -10.77 3.44 12.73
CA MET A 132 -9.69 4.41 12.98
C MET A 132 -9.03 4.86 11.67
N HIS A 133 -8.62 3.92 10.82
CA HIS A 133 -7.99 4.23 9.53
C HIS A 133 -8.97 4.79 8.50
N ILE A 134 -10.22 4.34 8.48
CA ILE A 134 -11.28 4.90 7.62
C ILE A 134 -11.60 6.35 8.00
N MET A 135 -11.72 6.66 9.29
CA MET A 135 -11.97 8.02 9.77
C MET A 135 -10.83 8.97 9.38
N ALA A 136 -9.56 8.56 9.57
CA ALA A 136 -8.40 9.34 9.13
C ALA A 136 -8.38 9.53 7.60
N THR A 137 -8.74 8.50 6.82
CA THR A 137 -8.85 8.60 5.36
C THR A 137 -9.91 9.61 4.95
N TYR A 138 -11.06 9.62 5.64
CA TYR A 138 -12.14 10.56 5.39
C TYR A 138 -11.73 12.01 5.71
N LEU A 139 -11.05 12.23 6.84
CA LEU A 139 -10.46 13.54 7.16
C LEU A 139 -9.42 13.98 6.12
N ASN A 140 -8.59 13.06 5.61
CA ASN A 140 -7.64 13.32 4.53
C ASN A 140 -8.33 13.74 3.21
N VAL A 141 -9.48 13.13 2.86
CA VAL A 141 -10.27 13.57 1.69
C VAL A 141 -10.93 14.93 1.95
N CYS A 142 -11.57 15.12 3.10
CA CYS A 142 -12.30 16.35 3.43
C CYS A 142 -11.38 17.59 3.59
N SER A 143 -10.12 17.39 3.98
CA SER A 143 -9.09 18.44 4.03
C SER A 143 -8.39 18.70 2.68
N GLY A 144 -8.69 17.91 1.63
CA GLY A 144 -7.97 17.99 0.35
C GLY A 144 -6.55 17.41 0.39
N ARG A 145 -6.12 16.81 1.51
CA ARG A 145 -4.81 16.15 1.64
C ARG A 145 -4.64 14.95 0.71
N ILE A 146 -5.74 14.31 0.28
CA ILE A 146 -5.75 13.31 -0.79
C ILE A 146 -6.89 13.55 -1.79
N THR A 147 -6.63 13.36 -3.10
CA THR A 147 -7.65 13.49 -4.16
C THR A 147 -7.87 12.23 -5.01
N PHE A 148 -7.09 11.16 -4.78
CA PHE A 148 -7.27 9.87 -5.47
C PHE A 148 -8.48 9.05 -4.97
N LEU A 149 -9.04 9.44 -3.81
CA LEU A 149 -10.30 8.92 -3.24
C LEU A 149 -11.32 10.05 -3.11
N THR A 150 -12.60 9.72 -3.25
CA THR A 150 -13.72 10.63 -2.99
C THR A 150 -14.37 10.34 -1.65
N ARG A 151 -15.10 11.31 -1.07
CA ARG A 151 -15.84 11.12 0.19
C ARG A 151 -16.76 9.89 0.09
N GLN A 152 -17.54 9.79 -0.98
CA GLN A 152 -18.43 8.65 -1.24
C GLN A 152 -17.67 7.31 -1.31
N ALA A 153 -16.50 7.25 -1.98
CA ALA A 153 -15.72 6.02 -2.06
C ALA A 153 -15.28 5.52 -0.68
N VAL A 154 -14.96 6.42 0.27
CA VAL A 154 -14.62 6.04 1.65
C VAL A 154 -15.85 5.55 2.43
N LEU A 155 -17.02 6.15 2.22
CA LEU A 155 -18.28 5.67 2.78
C LEU A 155 -18.67 4.28 2.23
N ASP A 156 -18.49 4.06 0.93
CA ASP A 156 -18.77 2.79 0.25
C ASP A 156 -17.82 1.66 0.71
N MET A 157 -16.54 1.99 0.94
CA MET A 157 -15.56 1.07 1.54
C MET A 157 -16.04 0.58 2.91
N TRP A 158 -16.38 1.52 3.80
CA TRP A 158 -16.90 1.20 5.13
C TRP A 158 -18.19 0.40 5.07
N THR A 159 -19.18 0.84 4.30
CA THR A 159 -20.51 0.21 4.25
C THR A 159 -20.43 -1.24 3.80
N LYS A 160 -19.61 -1.53 2.77
CA LYS A 160 -19.36 -2.91 2.33
C LYS A 160 -18.64 -3.72 3.41
N TYR A 161 -17.57 -3.19 3.99
CA TYR A 161 -16.82 -3.86 5.06
C TYR A 161 -17.70 -4.19 6.28
N ASN A 162 -18.45 -3.21 6.79
CA ASN A 162 -19.34 -3.35 7.95
C ASN A 162 -20.54 -4.28 7.67
N THR A 163 -20.92 -4.49 6.40
CA THR A 163 -22.00 -5.41 6.00
C THR A 163 -21.53 -6.84 5.78
N TYR A 164 -20.36 -7.03 5.15
CA TYR A 164 -19.87 -8.33 4.67
C TYR A 164 -18.61 -8.85 5.37
N GLY A 165 -18.06 -8.10 6.34
CA GLY A 165 -16.76 -8.36 6.97
C GLY A 165 -15.55 -8.22 6.04
N THR A 166 -15.78 -7.85 4.77
CA THR A 166 -14.79 -7.78 3.69
C THR A 166 -15.12 -6.65 2.71
N TYR A 167 -14.11 -6.19 1.98
CA TYR A 167 -14.27 -5.18 0.93
C TYR A 167 -13.67 -5.67 -0.39
N THR A 168 -14.41 -5.60 -1.49
CA THR A 168 -13.92 -5.98 -2.82
C THR A 168 -13.69 -4.72 -3.67
N PRO A 169 -12.42 -4.34 -3.98
CA PRO A 169 -12.09 -3.12 -4.73
C PRO A 169 -12.66 -3.03 -6.14
N THR A 170 -12.70 -4.16 -6.84
CA THR A 170 -13.12 -4.30 -8.24
C THR A 170 -13.88 -5.61 -8.37
N SER A 171 -14.98 -5.66 -9.12
CA SER A 171 -15.71 -6.92 -9.34
C SER A 171 -14.77 -8.03 -9.83
N GLY A 172 -14.87 -9.23 -9.24
CA GLY A 172 -14.00 -10.37 -9.54
C GLY A 172 -12.62 -10.35 -8.87
N ALA A 173 -12.25 -9.28 -8.14
CA ALA A 173 -11.04 -9.28 -7.32
C ALA A 173 -11.23 -10.10 -6.03
N ILE A 174 -10.12 -10.55 -5.45
CA ILE A 174 -10.10 -11.18 -4.12
C ILE A 174 -10.64 -10.19 -3.08
N PRO A 175 -11.63 -10.56 -2.25
CA PRO A 175 -12.11 -9.71 -1.16
C PRO A 175 -10.99 -9.44 -0.14
N TRP A 176 -10.84 -8.19 0.25
CA TRP A 176 -9.92 -7.75 1.30
C TRP A 176 -10.55 -7.97 2.67
N SER A 177 -9.78 -8.57 3.59
CA SER A 177 -10.12 -8.61 5.01
C SER A 177 -9.96 -7.24 5.66
N GLY A 178 -10.36 -7.10 6.93
CA GLY A 178 -10.10 -5.89 7.70
C GLY A 178 -8.60 -5.55 7.80
N GLN A 179 -7.75 -6.58 7.88
CA GLN A 179 -6.29 -6.42 7.91
C GLN A 179 -5.75 -5.90 6.57
N ASP A 180 -6.18 -6.48 5.45
CA ASP A 180 -5.75 -6.04 4.11
C ASP A 180 -6.19 -4.60 3.83
N LEU A 181 -7.42 -4.26 4.25
CA LEU A 181 -7.96 -2.91 4.15
C LEU A 181 -7.13 -1.92 4.98
N VAL A 182 -6.76 -2.27 6.21
CA VAL A 182 -5.91 -1.44 7.08
C VAL A 182 -4.49 -1.29 6.54
N VAL A 183 -3.90 -2.35 5.97
CA VAL A 183 -2.60 -2.28 5.27
C VAL A 183 -2.68 -1.30 4.10
N TYR A 184 -3.73 -1.39 3.28
CA TYR A 184 -3.96 -0.44 2.19
C TYR A 184 -4.13 1.00 2.72
N LEU A 185 -5.05 1.26 3.66
CA LEU A 185 -5.32 2.61 4.16
C LEU A 185 -4.08 3.21 4.85
N THR A 186 -3.33 2.43 5.62
CA THR A 186 -2.06 2.85 6.22
C THR A 186 -1.03 3.21 5.16
N SER A 187 -0.93 2.45 4.06
CA SER A 187 -0.04 2.79 2.95
C SER A 187 -0.40 4.11 2.26
N THR A 188 -1.62 4.64 2.45
CA THR A 188 -2.04 5.96 1.94
C THR A 188 -1.73 7.14 2.88
N MET A 189 -1.08 6.88 4.02
CA MET A 189 -0.80 7.89 5.06
C MET A 189 0.67 7.87 5.52
N SER A 190 1.14 9.03 5.98
CA SER A 190 2.38 9.21 6.76
C SER A 190 2.10 9.65 8.20
#